data_AF-A0A6H2A2Y4-F1
#
_entry.id   AF-A0A6H2A2Y4-F1
#
_cell.length_a   1.000
_cell.length_b   1.000
_cell.length_c   1.000
_cell.angle_alpha   90.00
_cell.angle_beta   90.00
_cell.angle_gamma   90.00
#
_symmetry.space_group_name_H-M   'P 1'
#
loop_
_entity.id
_entity.type
_entity.pdbx_description
1 polymer ?
#
loop_
_entity_poly.entity_id
_entity_poly.type
_entity_poly.pdbx_seq_one_letter_code
_entity_poly.pdbx_strand_id
1 'polypeptide(L)'
;MPIPLNDPTYESNGVEIAKGVYASEVIIKDIQDVSNHPNREKTTMGSKGFEPEIALIVNYDTGMGFDKKIYLFGKYIKDTVTGKLKGWSAKGNDVQGFLRTVYGNDAYLEDDYSIPKSLLARCAGKKFTVVRFVDGWYKDKPSYSNWGRTFPAGATAEEVSVEWFKAVNYMKKYNPSIIDEYRDKQEEEATSFKPEEYGEDPI
;
A
#
# COMPACT_ATOMS: atom_id res chain seq x y z
N MET A 1 13.59 5.58 -11.61
CA MET A 1 14.85 4.80 -11.51
C MET A 1 14.57 3.54 -10.69
N PRO A 2 15.05 2.35 -11.11
CA PRO A 2 14.87 1.12 -10.34
C PRO A 2 15.80 1.09 -9.12
N ILE A 3 15.30 0.59 -7.99
CA ILE A 3 16.00 0.59 -6.69
C ILE A 3 17.09 -0.50 -6.68
N PRO A 4 18.34 -0.19 -6.28
CA PRO A 4 19.35 -1.18 -5.92
C PRO A 4 18.99 -1.76 -4.55
N LEU A 5 18.52 -3.01 -4.52
CA LEU A 5 18.04 -3.65 -3.29
C LEU A 5 19.18 -4.37 -2.49
N ASN A 6 20.42 -3.88 -2.50
CA ASN A 6 21.49 -4.50 -1.69
C ASN A 6 21.65 -3.68 -0.42
N ASP A 7 20.81 -3.93 0.58
CA ASP A 7 21.18 -3.64 1.95
C ASP A 7 20.49 -4.64 2.92
N PRO A 8 21.26 -5.48 3.65
CA PRO A 8 20.76 -6.40 4.66
C PRO A 8 20.13 -5.69 5.89
N THR A 9 20.09 -4.35 5.89
CA THR A 9 19.36 -3.50 6.84
C THR A 9 18.11 -2.86 6.21
N TYR A 10 17.22 -3.64 5.59
CA TYR A 10 15.82 -3.20 5.44
C TYR A 10 15.11 -3.23 6.82
N GLU A 11 15.70 -2.54 7.81
CA GLU A 11 14.95 -1.89 8.89
C GLU A 11 14.05 -0.86 8.21
N SER A 12 12.96 -1.35 7.62
CA SER A 12 11.79 -0.52 7.45
C SER A 12 11.52 0.08 8.83
N ASN A 13 11.27 1.38 8.93
CA ASN A 13 10.77 2.03 10.14
C ASN A 13 9.36 1.52 10.51
N GLY A 14 9.19 0.21 10.59
CA GLY A 14 7.94 -0.50 10.57
C GLY A 14 8.11 -1.86 11.23
N VAL A 15 7.03 -2.29 11.86
CA VAL A 15 7.01 -3.49 12.69
C VAL A 15 6.64 -4.67 11.82
N GLU A 16 7.42 -5.75 11.88
CA GLU A 16 7.05 -7.02 11.28
C GLU A 16 5.84 -7.59 12.02
N ILE A 17 4.78 -7.91 11.26
CA ILE A 17 3.52 -8.46 11.81
C ILE A 17 3.31 -9.92 11.43
N ALA A 18 3.95 -10.35 10.34
CA ALA A 18 4.00 -11.72 9.86
C ALA A 18 5.17 -11.83 8.87
N LYS A 19 5.54 -13.06 8.52
CA LYS A 19 6.65 -13.33 7.60
C LYS A 19 6.51 -12.58 6.27
N GLY A 20 7.44 -11.65 6.01
CA GLY A 20 7.39 -10.84 4.79
C GLY A 20 6.24 -9.83 4.79
N VAL A 21 5.74 -9.44 5.96
CA VAL A 21 4.67 -8.46 6.15
C VAL A 21 5.08 -7.43 7.19
N TYR A 22 5.06 -6.16 6.78
CA TYR A 22 5.53 -5.04 7.59
C TYR A 22 4.46 -3.95 7.68
N ALA A 23 4.27 -3.39 8.87
CA ALA A 23 3.42 -2.24 9.12
C ALA A 23 4.30 -1.01 9.39
N SER A 24 4.13 0.07 8.63
CA SER A 24 4.93 1.30 8.79
C SER A 24 4.05 2.53 8.86
N GLU A 25 4.38 3.46 9.76
CA GLU A 25 3.77 4.79 9.77
C GLU A 25 4.34 5.62 8.61
N VAL A 26 3.46 6.32 7.89
CA VAL A 26 3.80 7.15 6.73
C VAL A 26 3.06 8.49 6.81
N ILE A 27 3.57 9.49 6.10
CA ILE A 27 3.00 10.85 6.09
C ILE A 27 2.39 11.13 4.71
N ILE A 28 1.14 11.59 4.68
CA ILE A 28 0.45 11.97 3.44
C ILE A 28 1.09 13.25 2.89
N LYS A 29 1.49 13.22 1.62
CA LYS A 29 1.99 14.42 0.91
C LYS A 29 0.85 15.14 0.22
N ASP A 30 0.14 14.42 -0.64
CA ASP A 30 -1.04 14.89 -1.35
C ASP A 30 -2.00 13.72 -1.64
N ILE A 31 -3.23 14.08 -1.96
CA ILE A 31 -4.25 13.13 -2.39
C ILE A 31 -4.86 13.64 -3.69
N GLN A 32 -4.92 12.76 -4.68
CA GLN A 32 -5.53 13.05 -5.97
C GLN A 32 -6.84 12.28 -6.07
N ASP A 33 -7.93 13.02 -6.29
CA ASP A 33 -9.23 12.44 -6.60
C ASP A 33 -9.32 12.12 -8.09
N VAL A 34 -9.44 10.83 -8.40
CA VAL A 34 -9.62 10.28 -9.75
C VAL A 34 -10.94 9.51 -9.86
N SER A 35 -11.92 9.87 -9.03
CA SER A 35 -13.27 9.33 -9.06
C SER A 35 -14.04 9.77 -10.31
N ASN A 36 -14.79 8.86 -10.91
CA ASN A 36 -15.74 9.16 -11.99
C ASN A 36 -17.13 9.48 -11.41
N HIS A 37 -17.22 10.55 -10.61
CA HIS A 37 -18.52 11.06 -10.17
C HIS A 37 -19.32 11.62 -11.37
N PRO A 38 -20.67 11.65 -11.32
CA PRO A 38 -21.53 11.83 -12.49
C PRO A 38 -21.28 13.07 -13.35
N ASN A 39 -20.68 14.12 -12.77
CA ASN A 39 -20.46 15.41 -13.42
C ASN A 39 -19.02 15.63 -13.91
N ARG A 40 -18.19 14.59 -13.94
CA ARG A 40 -16.80 14.65 -14.37
C ARG A 40 -16.57 13.86 -15.65
N GLU A 41 -15.61 14.32 -16.46
CA GLU A 41 -15.08 13.51 -17.54
C GLU A 41 -14.52 12.19 -17.01
N LYS A 42 -14.86 11.09 -17.68
CA LYS A 42 -14.44 9.76 -17.27
C LYS A 42 -12.94 9.59 -17.42
N THR A 43 -12.33 9.04 -16.37
CA THR A 43 -10.93 8.64 -16.33
C THR A 43 -10.83 7.12 -16.28
N THR A 44 -9.84 6.58 -16.97
CA THR A 44 -9.50 5.15 -16.97
C THR A 44 -8.16 4.94 -16.28
N MET A 45 -8.00 3.80 -15.62
CA MET A 45 -6.81 3.43 -14.88
C MET A 45 -6.25 2.08 -15.36
N GLY A 46 -4.92 2.01 -15.42
CA GLY A 46 -4.19 0.80 -15.77
C GLY A 46 -4.30 0.41 -17.25
N SER A 47 -3.52 -0.60 -17.65
CA SER A 47 -3.44 -1.06 -19.04
C SER A 47 -4.72 -1.69 -19.59
N LYS A 48 -5.66 -2.07 -18.71
CA LYS A 48 -6.95 -2.67 -19.07
C LYS A 48 -8.11 -1.66 -19.13
N GLY A 49 -7.85 -0.37 -18.94
CA GLY A 49 -8.88 0.67 -19.03
C GLY A 49 -9.96 0.58 -17.95
N PHE A 50 -9.58 0.26 -16.71
CA PHE A 50 -10.53 0.16 -15.60
C PHE A 50 -11.11 1.55 -15.26
N GLU A 51 -12.43 1.68 -15.23
CA GLU A 51 -13.14 2.92 -14.83
C GLU A 51 -13.58 2.83 -13.35
N PRO A 52 -12.89 3.49 -12.41
CA PRO A 52 -13.32 3.50 -11.01
C PRO A 52 -14.56 4.38 -10.80
N GLU A 53 -15.49 3.97 -9.92
CA GLU A 53 -16.58 4.86 -9.49
C GLU A 53 -16.07 5.92 -8.51
N ILE A 54 -15.44 5.47 -7.42
CA ILE A 54 -14.74 6.31 -6.43
C ILE A 54 -13.28 5.84 -6.38
N ALA A 55 -12.33 6.76 -6.52
CA ALA A 55 -10.91 6.44 -6.43
C ALA A 55 -10.05 7.59 -5.94
N LEU A 56 -9.17 7.28 -5.00
CA LEU A 56 -8.12 8.18 -4.53
C LEU A 56 -6.74 7.59 -4.82
N ILE A 57 -5.83 8.44 -5.27
CA ILE A 57 -4.40 8.17 -5.28
C ILE A 57 -3.80 8.97 -4.13
N VAL A 58 -3.35 8.28 -3.10
CA VAL A 58 -2.70 8.90 -1.94
C VAL A 58 -1.20 8.78 -2.14
N ASN A 59 -0.50 9.89 -2.32
CA ASN A 59 0.95 9.89 -2.31
C ASN A 59 1.44 10.19 -0.89
N TYR A 60 2.41 9.42 -0.45
CA TYR A 60 2.91 9.46 0.92
C TYR A 60 4.41 9.25 0.95
N ASP A 61 5.02 9.75 2.02
CA ASP A 61 6.44 9.67 2.30
C ASP A 61 6.70 8.66 3.41
N THR A 62 7.70 7.82 3.16
CA THR A 62 8.15 6.78 4.08
C THR A 62 9.32 7.23 4.95
N GLY A 63 9.74 8.50 4.86
CA GLY A 63 10.94 9.03 5.51
C GLY A 63 12.24 8.64 4.82
N MET A 64 12.17 7.99 3.66
CA MET A 64 13.33 7.44 2.92
C MET A 64 13.71 8.28 1.70
N GLY A 65 13.16 9.48 1.56
CA GLY A 65 13.51 10.42 0.48
C GLY A 65 12.90 10.09 -0.88
N PHE A 66 11.88 9.23 -0.94
CA PHE A 66 11.11 8.98 -2.17
C PHE A 66 9.62 8.79 -1.86
N ASP A 67 8.78 9.31 -2.76
CA ASP A 67 7.33 9.24 -2.63
C ASP A 67 6.81 7.87 -3.10
N LYS A 68 5.91 7.29 -2.31
CA LYS A 68 5.14 6.10 -2.67
C LYS A 68 3.67 6.45 -2.85
N LYS A 69 2.94 5.58 -3.53
CA LYS A 69 1.50 5.75 -3.79
C LYS A 69 0.72 4.54 -3.30
N ILE A 70 -0.49 4.79 -2.81
CA ILE A 70 -1.52 3.76 -2.63
C ILE A 70 -2.77 4.17 -3.41
N TYR A 71 -3.37 3.18 -4.07
CA TYR A 71 -4.61 3.33 -4.82
C TYR A 71 -5.74 2.79 -3.97
N LEU A 72 -6.73 3.63 -3.70
CA LEU A 72 -7.89 3.28 -2.90
C LEU A 72 -9.13 3.38 -3.78
N PHE A 73 -10.01 2.40 -3.67
CA PHE A 73 -11.22 2.31 -4.48
C PHE A 73 -12.46 2.23 -3.62
N GLY A 74 -13.56 2.72 -4.17
CA GLY A 74 -14.88 2.66 -3.57
C GLY A 74 -15.97 2.59 -4.63
N LYS A 75 -17.21 2.44 -4.16
CA LYS A 75 -18.40 2.36 -5.00
C LYS A 75 -19.49 3.25 -4.44
N TYR A 76 -20.34 3.78 -5.32
CA TYR A 76 -21.57 4.43 -4.88
C TYR A 76 -22.64 3.39 -4.54
N ILE A 77 -23.55 3.77 -3.65
CA ILE A 77 -24.84 3.10 -3.49
C ILE A 77 -25.78 3.67 -4.54
N LYS A 78 -26.42 2.76 -5.29
CA LYS A 78 -27.43 3.08 -6.30
C LYS A 78 -28.78 2.60 -5.78
N ASP A 79 -29.79 3.44 -5.92
CA ASP A 79 -31.18 3.03 -5.76
C ASP A 79 -31.51 1.95 -6.79
N THR A 80 -32.02 0.80 -6.34
CA THR A 80 -32.25 -0.36 -7.21
C THR A 80 -33.39 -0.16 -8.20
N VAL A 81 -34.29 0.79 -7.94
CA VAL A 81 -35.47 1.05 -8.79
C VAL A 81 -35.21 2.20 -9.76
N THR A 82 -34.65 3.30 -9.25
CA THR A 82 -34.46 4.54 -10.00
C THR A 82 -33.06 4.71 -10.58
N GLY A 83 -32.09 3.89 -10.15
CA GLY A 83 -30.69 3.99 -10.53
C GLY A 83 -29.96 5.21 -9.96
N LYS A 84 -30.64 6.07 -9.19
CA LYS A 84 -30.06 7.28 -8.62
C LYS A 84 -29.01 6.95 -7.56
N LEU A 85 -27.91 7.70 -7.55
CA LEU A 85 -26.92 7.59 -6.49
C LEU A 85 -27.54 8.05 -5.16
N LYS A 86 -27.17 7.38 -4.06
CA LYS A 86 -27.61 7.72 -2.69
C LYS A 86 -26.46 8.09 -1.75
N GLY A 87 -25.22 7.84 -2.16
CA GLY A 87 -24.02 8.02 -1.35
C GLY A 87 -22.98 6.96 -1.66
N TRP A 88 -22.01 6.77 -0.76
CA TRP A 88 -21.00 5.71 -0.83
C TRP A 88 -21.45 4.39 -0.21
N SER A 89 -20.99 3.28 -0.78
CA SER A 89 -21.14 1.94 -0.20
C SER A 89 -20.29 1.83 1.06
N ALA A 90 -20.86 1.33 2.15
CA ALA A 90 -20.08 0.98 3.35
C ALA A 90 -19.24 -0.30 3.14
N LYS A 91 -19.67 -1.19 2.23
CA LYS A 91 -18.99 -2.46 1.96
C LYS A 91 -17.96 -2.28 0.84
N GLY A 92 -16.71 -2.64 1.12
CA GLY A 92 -15.62 -2.64 0.13
C GLY A 92 -15.27 -1.25 -0.39
N ASN A 93 -15.25 -0.25 0.51
CA ASN A 93 -14.95 1.12 0.17
C ASN A 93 -13.73 1.59 0.97
N ASP A 94 -12.56 1.32 0.41
CA ASP A 94 -11.27 1.63 1.02
C ASP A 94 -11.05 3.13 1.10
N VAL A 95 -11.68 3.91 0.21
CA VAL A 95 -11.68 5.38 0.26
C VAL A 95 -12.36 5.88 1.53
N GLN A 96 -13.59 5.44 1.80
CA GLN A 96 -14.31 5.85 3.01
C GLN A 96 -13.57 5.41 4.27
N GLY A 97 -13.06 4.17 4.29
CA GLY A 97 -12.25 3.65 5.39
C GLY A 97 -11.00 4.49 5.66
N PHE A 98 -10.23 4.80 4.62
CA PHE A 98 -9.04 5.65 4.72
C PHE A 98 -9.37 7.06 5.21
N LEU A 99 -10.39 7.71 4.62
CA LEU A 99 -10.78 9.05 5.04
C LEU A 99 -11.20 9.05 6.50
N ARG A 100 -11.96 8.04 6.97
CA ARG A 100 -12.32 7.90 8.39
C ARG A 100 -11.07 7.71 9.27
N THR A 101 -10.15 6.85 8.86
CA THR A 101 -8.88 6.59 9.57
C THR A 101 -8.04 7.84 9.76
N VAL A 102 -7.92 8.67 8.72
CA VAL A 102 -7.05 9.85 8.71
C VAL A 102 -7.74 11.09 9.26
N TYR A 103 -9.04 11.22 8.99
CA TYR A 103 -9.82 12.40 9.34
C TYR A 103 -10.52 12.29 10.70
N GLY A 104 -10.80 11.09 11.19
CA GLY A 104 -11.42 10.81 12.49
C GLY A 104 -12.95 10.95 12.52
N ASN A 105 -13.53 11.74 11.62
CA ASN A 105 -14.98 11.89 11.45
C ASN A 105 -15.48 11.16 10.19
N ASP A 106 -16.80 10.93 10.13
CA ASP A 106 -17.45 10.41 8.94
C ASP A 106 -17.24 11.38 7.78
N ALA A 107 -16.46 10.92 6.79
CA ALA A 107 -16.35 11.64 5.53
C ALA A 107 -17.74 11.74 4.88
N TYR A 108 -18.04 12.87 4.24
CA TYR A 108 -19.26 13.09 3.45
C TYR A 108 -18.91 13.37 1.96
N LEU A 109 -19.88 13.09 1.08
CA LEU A 109 -19.83 13.52 -0.31
C LEU A 109 -20.57 14.85 -0.44
N GLU A 110 -20.16 15.65 -1.40
CA GLU A 110 -20.94 16.80 -1.87
C GLU A 110 -22.21 16.33 -2.60
N ASP A 111 -23.15 17.24 -2.87
CA ASP A 111 -24.41 16.94 -3.58
C ASP A 111 -24.18 16.41 -5.01
N ASP A 112 -23.03 16.72 -5.60
CA ASP A 112 -22.60 16.23 -6.91
C ASP A 112 -21.85 14.88 -6.84
N TYR A 113 -21.86 14.25 -5.67
CA TYR A 113 -21.18 13.00 -5.33
C TYR A 113 -19.65 13.08 -5.39
N SER A 114 -19.06 14.28 -5.47
CA SER A 114 -17.61 14.46 -5.35
C SER A 114 -17.15 14.40 -3.89
N ILE A 115 -15.86 14.14 -3.69
CA ILE A 115 -15.24 14.23 -2.37
C ILE A 115 -14.81 15.70 -2.17
N PRO A 116 -15.19 16.36 -1.04
CA PRO A 116 -14.84 17.75 -0.81
C PRO A 116 -13.33 17.99 -0.92
N LYS A 117 -12.91 18.91 -1.81
CA LYS A 117 -11.48 19.26 -1.98
C LYS A 117 -10.85 19.77 -0.68
N SER A 118 -11.65 20.48 0.13
CA SER A 118 -11.24 20.97 1.46
C SER A 118 -10.93 19.82 2.43
N LEU A 119 -11.66 18.71 2.33
CA LEU A 119 -11.42 17.51 3.12
C LEU A 119 -10.11 16.84 2.70
N LEU A 120 -9.88 16.69 1.39
CA LEU A 120 -8.63 16.12 0.86
C LEU A 120 -7.39 16.96 1.19
N ALA A 121 -7.50 18.29 1.08
CA ALA A 121 -6.41 19.21 1.43
C ALA A 121 -6.01 19.09 2.92
N ARG A 122 -6.98 18.84 3.81
CA ARG A 122 -6.73 18.66 5.26
C ARG A 122 -6.10 17.32 5.63
N CYS A 123 -6.03 16.38 4.69
CA CYS A 123 -5.32 15.12 4.90
C CYS A 123 -3.81 15.26 4.67
N ALA A 124 -3.36 16.25 3.90
CA ALA A 124 -1.94 16.49 3.69
C ALA A 124 -1.23 16.76 5.04
N GLY A 125 -0.05 16.16 5.22
CA GLY A 125 0.74 16.21 6.44
C GLY A 125 0.27 15.27 7.57
N LYS A 126 -0.91 14.65 7.44
CA LYS A 126 -1.36 13.66 8.42
C LYS A 126 -0.65 12.33 8.26
N LYS A 127 -0.57 11.60 9.36
CA LYS A 127 0.05 10.28 9.41
C LYS A 127 -0.98 9.16 9.37
N PHE A 128 -0.57 8.01 8.84
CA PHE A 128 -1.34 6.77 8.91
C PHE A 128 -0.39 5.57 8.82
N THR A 129 -0.86 4.40 9.22
CA THR A 129 -0.10 3.15 9.12
C THR A 129 -0.55 2.38 7.87
N VAL A 130 0.44 2.01 7.06
CA VAL A 130 0.27 1.17 5.86
C VAL A 130 0.90 -0.20 6.09
N VAL A 131 0.25 -1.24 5.62
CA VAL A 131 0.78 -2.60 5.65
C VAL A 131 1.29 -2.98 4.27
N ARG A 132 2.48 -3.56 4.22
CA ARG A 132 3.09 -4.10 3.00
C ARG A 132 3.32 -5.58 3.16
N PHE A 133 3.13 -6.33 2.09
CA PHE A 133 3.33 -7.78 2.09
C PHE A 133 4.08 -8.21 0.85
N VAL A 134 4.88 -9.26 0.99
CA VAL A 134 5.62 -9.87 -0.11
C VAL A 134 4.66 -10.51 -1.11
N ASP A 135 4.81 -10.15 -2.38
CA ASP A 135 3.89 -10.57 -3.45
C ASP A 135 4.56 -11.24 -4.66
N GLY A 136 5.88 -11.34 -4.66
CA GLY A 136 6.62 -11.87 -5.79
C GLY A 136 8.10 -11.52 -5.72
N TRP A 137 8.74 -11.62 -6.88
CA TRP A 137 10.13 -11.25 -7.10
C TRP A 137 10.21 -10.03 -8.02
N TYR A 138 11.15 -9.13 -7.75
CA TYR A 138 11.52 -8.05 -8.66
C TYR A 138 13.04 -7.91 -8.67
N LYS A 139 13.67 -8.14 -9.83
CA LYS A 139 15.13 -8.06 -10.00
C LYS A 139 15.89 -8.81 -8.90
N ASP A 140 15.54 -10.10 -8.78
CA ASP A 140 16.14 -11.07 -7.87
C ASP A 140 15.92 -10.83 -6.37
N LYS A 141 14.98 -9.94 -6.01
CA LYS A 141 14.69 -9.64 -4.60
C LYS A 141 13.19 -9.61 -4.32
N PRO A 142 12.77 -9.81 -3.06
CA PRO A 142 11.36 -9.82 -2.73
C PRO A 142 10.66 -8.53 -3.15
N SER A 143 9.58 -8.66 -3.93
CA SER A 143 8.67 -7.58 -4.29
C SER A 143 7.61 -7.44 -3.21
N TYR A 144 7.21 -6.20 -2.93
CA TYR A 144 6.23 -5.87 -1.91
C TYR A 144 5.08 -5.05 -2.48
N SER A 145 3.86 -5.46 -2.18
CA SER A 145 2.63 -4.72 -2.45
C SER A 145 2.08 -4.07 -1.18
N ASN A 146 1.40 -2.93 -1.34
CA ASN A 146 0.61 -2.35 -0.25
C ASN A 146 -0.70 -3.14 -0.10
N TRP A 147 -1.09 -3.45 1.13
CA TRP A 147 -2.46 -3.82 1.43
C TRP A 147 -3.36 -2.58 1.30
N GLY A 148 -4.50 -2.71 0.62
CA GLY A 148 -5.44 -1.60 0.41
C GLY A 148 -6.03 -1.04 1.71
N ARG A 149 -5.88 -1.75 2.83
CA ARG A 149 -6.35 -1.32 4.14
C ARG A 149 -5.33 -0.45 4.85
N THR A 150 -5.83 0.60 5.50
CA THR A 150 -5.03 1.57 6.25
C THR A 150 -5.48 1.63 7.71
N PHE A 151 -4.54 1.97 8.59
CA PHE A 151 -4.75 2.03 10.04
C PHE A 151 -4.41 3.41 10.58
N PRO A 152 -4.98 3.83 11.72
CA PRO A 152 -4.63 5.09 12.36
C PRO A 152 -3.13 5.17 12.65
N ALA A 153 -2.60 6.38 12.68
CA ALA A 153 -1.25 6.62 13.21
C ALA A 153 -1.14 6.08 14.64
N GLY A 154 0.00 5.46 14.97
CA GLY A 154 0.20 4.80 16.26
C GLY A 154 -0.59 3.49 16.47
N ALA A 155 -1.27 2.94 15.46
CA ALA A 155 -1.87 1.61 15.56
C ALA A 155 -0.83 0.56 15.97
N THR A 156 -1.18 -0.27 16.94
CA THR A 156 -0.27 -1.28 17.48
C THR A 156 -0.09 -2.44 16.52
N ALA A 157 1.04 -3.14 16.63
CA ALA A 157 1.29 -4.33 15.83
C ALA A 157 0.20 -5.40 16.04
N GLU A 158 -0.33 -5.53 17.25
CA GLU A 158 -1.41 -6.46 17.57
C GLU A 158 -2.71 -6.14 16.83
N GLU A 159 -3.16 -4.88 16.86
CA GLU A 159 -4.36 -4.43 16.14
C GLU A 159 -4.25 -4.68 14.64
N VAL A 160 -3.09 -4.38 14.07
CA VAL A 160 -2.82 -4.59 12.65
C VAL A 160 -2.79 -6.09 12.32
N SER A 161 -2.16 -6.91 13.17
CA SER A 161 -2.03 -8.35 12.99
C SER A 161 -3.39 -9.05 12.99
N VAL A 162 -4.30 -8.69 13.91
CA VAL A 162 -5.65 -9.25 13.99
C VAL A 162 -6.40 -9.06 12.67
N GLU A 163 -6.34 -7.86 12.10
CA GLU A 163 -7.02 -7.59 10.83
C GLU A 163 -6.29 -8.23 9.63
N TRP A 164 -4.96 -8.28 9.66
CA TRP A 164 -4.16 -8.96 8.64
C TRP A 164 -4.51 -10.45 8.56
N PHE A 165 -4.53 -11.16 9.69
CA PHE A 165 -4.81 -12.61 9.72
C PHE A 165 -6.24 -12.96 9.30
N LYS A 166 -7.20 -12.05 9.46
CA LYS A 166 -8.55 -12.21 8.88
C LYS A 166 -8.52 -12.13 7.35
N ALA A 167 -7.67 -11.28 6.80
CA ALA A 167 -7.63 -10.98 5.37
C ALA A 167 -6.70 -11.91 4.57
N VAL A 168 -5.61 -12.40 5.19
CA VAL A 168 -4.53 -13.14 4.51
C VAL A 168 -5.04 -14.36 3.75
N ASN A 169 -6.05 -15.06 4.29
CA ASN A 169 -6.66 -16.24 3.66
C ASN A 169 -7.31 -15.94 2.30
N TYR A 170 -7.57 -14.67 2.00
CA TYR A 170 -8.19 -14.22 0.75
C TYR A 170 -7.20 -13.49 -0.17
N MET A 171 -5.94 -13.33 0.24
CA MET A 171 -4.92 -12.61 -0.52
C MET A 171 -4.13 -13.56 -1.42
N LYS A 172 -4.64 -13.77 -2.65
CA LYS A 172 -4.02 -14.64 -3.66
C LYS A 172 -2.56 -14.29 -4.02
N LYS A 173 -2.15 -13.05 -3.79
CA LYS A 173 -0.81 -12.57 -4.16
C LYS A 173 0.22 -12.73 -3.04
N TYR A 174 -0.21 -12.93 -1.79
CA TYR A 174 0.73 -13.02 -0.68
C TYR A 174 1.55 -14.31 -0.81
N ASN A 175 2.87 -14.18 -0.90
CA ASN A 175 3.77 -15.31 -1.10
C ASN A 175 4.97 -15.28 -0.14
N PRO A 176 4.79 -15.73 1.12
CA PRO A 176 5.82 -15.63 2.14
C PRO A 176 7.01 -16.60 1.97
N SER A 177 6.92 -17.62 1.10
CA SER A 177 8.05 -18.55 0.86
C SER A 177 9.24 -17.84 0.21
N ILE A 178 8.97 -16.77 -0.54
CA ILE A 178 9.98 -15.93 -1.20
C ILE A 178 11.01 -15.38 -0.21
N ILE A 179 10.62 -15.17 1.05
CA ILE A 179 11.54 -14.71 2.09
C ILE A 179 12.57 -15.79 2.44
N ASP A 180 12.17 -17.06 2.51
CA ASP A 180 13.11 -18.17 2.72
C ASP A 180 14.02 -18.33 1.51
N GLU A 181 13.42 -18.40 0.31
CA GLU A 181 14.17 -18.54 -0.94
C GLU A 181 15.19 -17.41 -1.15
N TYR A 182 14.85 -16.19 -0.72
CA TYR A 182 15.78 -15.06 -0.78
C TYR A 182 16.93 -15.20 0.21
N ARG A 183 16.66 -15.61 1.45
CA ARG A 183 17.70 -15.85 2.44
C ARG A 183 18.67 -16.94 1.97
N ASP A 184 18.13 -18.06 1.47
CA ASP A 184 18.94 -19.19 1.02
C ASP A 184 19.84 -18.77 -0.15
N LYS A 185 19.34 -17.98 -1.11
CA LYS A 185 20.17 -17.41 -2.19
C LYS A 185 21.30 -16.51 -1.69
N GLN A 186 21.03 -15.67 -0.68
CA GLN A 186 22.07 -14.80 -0.11
C GLN A 186 23.15 -15.62 0.61
N GLU A 187 22.78 -16.72 1.27
CA GLU A 187 23.72 -17.63 1.94
C GLU A 187 24.57 -18.42 0.92
N GLU A 188 23.99 -18.87 -0.20
CA GLU A 188 24.71 -19.51 -1.31
C GLU A 188 25.71 -18.55 -1.98
N GLU A 189 25.31 -17.32 -2.24
CA GLU A 189 26.20 -16.29 -2.79
C GLU A 189 27.37 -16.00 -1.83
N ALA A 190 27.10 -15.91 -0.52
CA ALA A 190 28.12 -15.69 0.50
C ALA A 190 29.12 -16.85 0.63
N THR A 191 28.66 -18.09 0.44
CA THR A 191 29.52 -19.29 0.52
C THR A 191 30.27 -19.60 -0.79
N SER A 192 29.84 -19.04 -1.92
CA SER A 192 30.52 -19.15 -3.21
C SER A 192 31.80 -18.30 -3.32
N PHE A 193 32.01 -17.36 -2.40
CA PHE A 193 33.21 -16.52 -2.33
C PHE A 193 34.38 -17.31 -1.72
N LYS A 194 35.13 -18.03 -2.56
CA LYS A 194 36.46 -18.53 -2.19
C LYS A 194 37.47 -17.39 -2.38
N PRO A 195 38.19 -16.92 -1.35
CA PRO A 195 39.34 -16.06 -1.58
C PRO A 195 40.32 -16.83 -2.46
N GLU A 196 40.68 -16.26 -3.61
CA GLU A 196 41.79 -16.77 -4.40
C GLU A 196 43.00 -16.86 -3.46
N GLU A 197 43.53 -18.07 -3.28
CA GLU A 197 44.80 -18.28 -2.60
C GLU A 197 45.84 -17.44 -3.35
N TYR A 198 46.23 -16.31 -2.75
CA TYR A 198 47.44 -15.62 -3.17
C TYR A 198 48.58 -16.60 -2.96
N GLY A 199 49.03 -17.22 -4.05
CA GLY A 199 50.22 -18.07 -4.05
C GLY A 199 51.37 -17.27 -3.46
N GLU A 200 51.94 -17.78 -2.38
CA GLU A 200 53.23 -17.31 -1.89
C GLU A 200 54.26 -17.59 -2.98
N ASP A 201 54.77 -16.54 -3.61
CA ASP A 201 55.96 -16.65 -4.46
C ASP A 201 57.13 -17.15 -3.58
N PRO A 202 57.89 -18.16 -4.01
CA PRO A 202 58.92 -18.78 -3.20
C PRO A 202 60.14 -17.84 -3.03
N ILE A 203 60.75 -17.92 -1.84
CA ILE A 203 61.98 -17.21 -1.43
C ILE A 203 63.20 -17.72 -2.20
#